data_AF-C0D4Y1-F1
#
_entry.id   AF-C0D4Y1-F1
#
_cell.length_a   1.000
_cell.length_b   1.000
_cell.length_c   1.000
_cell.angle_alpha   90.00
_cell.angle_beta   90.00
_cell.angle_gamma   90.00
#
_symmetry.space_group_name_H-M   'P 1'
#
loop_
_entity.id
_entity.type
_entity.pdbx_description
1 polymer ?
#
loop_
_entity_poly.entity_id
_entity_poly.type
_entity_poly.pdbx_seq_one_letter_code
_entity_poly.pdbx_strand_id
1 'polypeptide(L)'
;PVIEEGDLKGSPSLFMGDHNMSICNTSKNKEWAWEFLKFMVTDEVVTDWVTGCMQLPNNREGMDRVKNQMGEKFSAPMVTALEKSPVGFSNSTNDYFNNVSFGSVTADTGNAIGEILMGNMKAEEAGPYIQKNIDEYLQSKK
;
A
#
# COMPACT_ATOMS: atom_id res chain seq x y z
N PRO A 1 0.75 9.75 11.11
CA PRO A 1 0.68 10.55 12.36
C PRO A 1 1.48 9.84 13.46
N VAL A 2 2.03 10.53 14.46
CA VAL A 2 2.68 9.87 15.61
C VAL A 2 1.67 9.84 16.75
N ILE A 3 1.52 8.70 17.41
CA ILE A 3 0.62 8.56 18.56
C ILE A 3 1.18 9.40 19.72
N GLU A 4 0.41 10.34 20.22
CA GLU A 4 0.89 11.33 21.21
C GLU A 4 0.72 10.88 22.67
N GLU A 5 -0.13 9.89 22.91
CA GLU A 5 -0.48 9.38 24.25
C GLU A 5 -0.83 7.88 24.26
N GLY A 6 -0.86 7.28 25.46
CA GLY A 6 -1.12 5.84 25.65
C GLY A 6 0.11 4.94 25.43
N ASP A 7 -0.09 3.63 25.51
CA ASP A 7 0.97 2.62 25.49
C ASP A 7 1.77 2.60 24.16
N LEU A 8 1.18 3.14 23.10
CA LEU A 8 1.78 3.25 21.78
C LEU A 8 2.36 4.66 21.52
N LYS A 9 2.49 5.50 22.55
CA LYS A 9 3.07 6.85 22.41
C LYS A 9 4.44 6.79 21.73
N GLY A 10 4.61 7.59 20.69
CA GLY A 10 5.82 7.64 19.87
C GLY A 10 5.82 6.66 18.70
N SER A 11 4.88 5.71 18.63
CA SER A 11 4.69 4.84 17.48
C SER A 11 4.03 5.58 16.32
N PRO A 12 4.41 5.31 15.07
CA PRO A 12 3.72 5.84 13.91
C PRO A 12 2.35 5.16 13.74
N SER A 13 1.28 5.96 13.78
CA SER A 13 -0.05 5.58 13.28
C SER A 13 -0.06 5.78 11.77
N LEU A 14 0.10 4.67 11.04
CA LEU A 14 0.12 4.64 9.59
C LEU A 14 -1.06 3.81 9.10
N PHE A 15 -1.93 4.41 8.29
CA PHE A 15 -2.75 3.64 7.38
C PHE A 15 -1.91 3.44 6.11
N MET A 16 -1.25 2.29 5.99
CA MET A 16 -0.53 1.93 4.77
C MET A 16 -1.51 1.26 3.80
N GLY A 17 -2.18 2.09 3.00
CA GLY A 17 -2.96 1.67 1.86
C GLY A 17 -2.83 2.71 0.76
N ASP A 18 -2.89 2.28 -0.49
CA ASP A 18 -2.86 3.14 -1.66
C ASP A 18 -4.27 3.41 -2.17
N HIS A 19 -4.61 4.69 -2.32
CA HIS A 19 -5.85 5.10 -2.99
C HIS A 19 -5.60 5.13 -4.50
N ASN A 20 -5.81 3.97 -5.13
CA ASN A 20 -5.70 3.83 -6.57
C ASN A 20 -6.96 4.36 -7.27
N MET A 21 -6.76 5.05 -8.39
CA MET A 21 -7.83 5.47 -9.29
C MET A 21 -7.66 4.78 -10.65
N SER A 22 -8.76 4.36 -11.25
CA SER A 22 -8.76 3.74 -12.58
C SER A 22 -9.90 4.27 -13.44
N ILE A 23 -9.73 4.21 -14.76
CA ILE A 23 -10.78 4.59 -15.71
C ILE A 23 -11.61 3.35 -16.03
N CYS A 24 -12.91 3.43 -15.79
CA CYS A 24 -13.85 2.36 -16.15
C CYS A 24 -13.76 2.05 -17.66
N ASN A 25 -13.59 0.78 -18.00
CA ASN A 25 -13.40 0.33 -19.39
C ASN A 25 -14.60 0.69 -20.32
N THR A 26 -15.81 0.73 -19.76
CA THR A 26 -17.05 1.10 -20.48
C THR A 26 -17.34 2.61 -20.45
N SER A 27 -16.49 3.42 -19.83
CA SER A 27 -16.67 4.88 -19.82
C SER A 27 -16.67 5.45 -21.24
N LYS A 28 -17.63 6.33 -21.52
CA LYS A 28 -17.70 7.13 -22.75
C LYS A 28 -16.87 8.41 -22.68
N ASN A 29 -16.36 8.76 -21.49
CA ASN A 29 -15.64 10.01 -21.22
C ASN A 29 -14.18 9.74 -20.79
N LYS A 30 -13.48 8.88 -21.52
CA LYS A 30 -12.12 8.42 -21.13
C LYS A 30 -11.11 9.57 -21.09
N GLU A 31 -11.15 10.46 -22.08
CA GLU A 31 -10.24 11.63 -22.13
C GLU A 31 -10.44 12.54 -20.93
N TRP A 32 -11.68 12.86 -20.58
CA TRP A 32 -11.96 13.70 -19.41
C TRP A 32 -11.54 13.02 -18.10
N ALA A 33 -11.80 11.72 -17.97
CA ALA A 33 -11.33 10.95 -16.81
C ALA A 33 -9.80 10.93 -16.71
N TRP A 34 -9.09 10.87 -17.84
CA TRP A 34 -7.63 10.97 -17.89
C TRP A 34 -7.13 12.35 -17.45
N GLU A 35 -7.75 13.43 -17.93
CA GLU A 35 -7.41 14.79 -17.48
C GLU A 35 -7.61 14.95 -15.96
N PHE A 36 -8.69 14.37 -15.41
CA PHE A 36 -8.92 14.37 -13.97
C PHE A 36 -7.83 13.58 -13.20
N LEU A 37 -7.43 12.40 -13.69
CA LEU A 37 -6.34 11.64 -13.06
C LEU A 37 -5.03 12.43 -13.04
N LYS A 38 -4.69 13.10 -14.15
CA LYS A 38 -3.50 13.97 -14.19
C LYS A 38 -3.61 15.11 -13.19
N PHE A 39 -4.73 15.83 -13.17
CA PHE A 39 -4.98 16.87 -12.18
C PHE A 39 -4.76 16.36 -10.75
N MET A 40 -5.31 15.19 -10.42
CA MET A 40 -5.20 14.62 -9.07
C MET A 40 -3.77 14.26 -8.64
N VAL A 41 -2.85 14.03 -9.58
CA VAL A 41 -1.47 13.62 -9.26
C VAL A 41 -0.43 14.70 -9.49
N THR A 42 -0.69 15.68 -10.35
CA THR A 42 0.29 16.72 -10.71
C THR A 42 -0.05 18.11 -10.20
N ASP A 43 -1.30 18.39 -9.84
CA ASP A 43 -1.69 19.74 -9.42
C ASP A 43 -1.27 20.03 -7.98
N GLU A 44 -0.75 21.23 -7.76
CA GLU A 44 -0.28 21.67 -6.44
C GLU A 44 -1.40 21.76 -5.42
N VAL A 45 -2.60 22.19 -5.82
CA VAL A 45 -3.76 22.30 -4.93
C VAL A 45 -4.17 20.92 -4.42
N VAL A 46 -4.11 19.90 -5.29
CA VAL A 46 -4.41 18.53 -4.88
C VAL A 46 -3.31 18.00 -3.96
N THR A 47 -2.05 18.31 -4.26
CA THR A 47 -0.92 17.91 -3.40
C THR A 47 -1.05 18.53 -2.00
N ASP A 48 -1.44 19.80 -1.89
CA ASP A 48 -1.71 20.46 -0.60
C ASP A 48 -2.89 19.84 0.13
N TRP A 49 -3.96 19.50 -0.59
CA TRP A 49 -5.12 18.84 0.00
C TRP A 49 -4.77 17.45 0.55
N VAL A 50 -4.07 16.63 -0.23
CA VAL A 50 -3.65 15.27 0.18
C VAL A 50 -2.73 15.33 1.41
N THR A 51 -1.74 16.21 1.38
CA THR A 51 -0.83 16.39 2.51
C THR A 51 -1.55 16.95 3.75
N GLY A 52 -2.48 17.89 3.57
CA GLY A 52 -3.33 18.42 4.65
C GLY A 52 -4.25 17.37 5.27
N CYS A 53 -4.62 16.33 4.52
CA CYS A 53 -5.29 15.13 5.03
C CYS A 53 -4.34 14.12 5.70
N MET A 54 -3.07 14.48 5.94
CA MET A 54 -2.04 13.63 6.53
C MET A 54 -1.75 12.37 5.70
N GLN A 55 -1.92 12.46 4.37
CA GLN A 55 -1.63 11.40 3.40
C GLN A 55 -0.37 11.71 2.60
N LEU A 56 0.23 10.67 2.01
CA LEU A 56 1.39 10.79 1.12
C LEU A 56 0.91 11.04 -0.31
N PRO A 57 1.26 12.17 -0.93
CA PRO A 57 0.96 12.42 -2.34
C PRO A 57 1.79 11.52 -3.25
N ASN A 58 1.20 11.08 -4.35
CA ASN A 58 1.87 10.22 -5.34
C ASN A 58 2.65 11.04 -6.38
N ASN A 59 3.45 12.00 -5.91
CA ASN A 59 4.36 12.79 -6.74
C ASN A 59 5.63 13.14 -5.94
N ARG A 60 6.75 13.35 -6.65
CA ARG A 60 8.06 13.56 -6.01
C ARG A 60 8.12 14.88 -5.23
N GLU A 61 7.48 15.92 -5.76
CA GLU A 61 7.49 17.27 -5.19
C GLU A 61 6.73 17.36 -3.86
N GLY A 62 5.80 16.44 -3.63
CA GLY A 62 5.00 16.40 -2.42
C GLY A 62 5.77 15.98 -1.16
N MET A 63 6.97 15.41 -1.26
CA MET A 63 7.74 14.99 -0.08
C MET A 63 8.26 16.16 0.75
N ASP A 64 8.59 17.30 0.14
CA ASP A 64 8.95 18.51 0.88
C ASP A 64 7.74 19.05 1.66
N ARG A 65 6.54 18.97 1.06
CA ARG A 65 5.27 19.33 1.70
C ARG A 65 4.95 18.40 2.87
N VAL A 66 5.14 17.09 2.70
CA VAL A 66 5.03 16.07 3.76
C VAL A 66 5.99 16.38 4.92
N LYS A 67 7.26 16.70 4.63
CA LYS A 67 8.24 17.05 5.67
C LYS A 67 7.79 18.26 6.48
N ASN A 68 7.32 19.31 5.80
CA ASN A 68 6.88 20.54 6.44
C ASN A 68 5.62 20.36 7.30
N GLN A 69 4.65 19.58 6.84
CA GLN A 69 3.36 19.42 7.53
C GLN A 69 3.37 18.30 8.58
N MET A 70 4.05 17.18 8.31
CA MET A 70 4.02 15.97 9.15
C MET A 70 5.28 15.80 10.00
N GLY A 71 6.31 16.62 9.74
CA GLY A 71 7.55 16.66 10.50
C GLY A 71 8.57 15.59 10.11
N GLU A 72 9.83 15.84 10.46
CA GLU A 72 10.97 15.03 10.05
C GLU A 72 10.93 13.58 10.57
N LYS A 73 10.37 13.37 11.77
CA LYS A 73 10.19 12.03 12.34
C LYS A 73 9.32 11.13 11.46
N PHE A 74 8.34 11.72 10.76
CA PHE A 74 7.47 10.99 9.85
C PHE A 74 8.08 10.90 8.45
N SER A 75 8.65 11.99 7.93
CA SER A 75 9.12 12.04 6.54
C SER A 75 10.41 11.25 6.30
N ALA A 76 11.33 11.17 7.28
CA ALA A 76 12.63 10.54 7.07
C ALA A 76 12.56 9.02 6.75
N PRO A 77 11.75 8.20 7.45
CA PRO A 77 11.52 6.81 7.06
C PRO A 77 10.89 6.66 5.67
N MET A 78 9.97 7.57 5.29
CA MET A 78 9.29 7.54 3.99
C MET A 78 10.24 7.85 2.84
N VAL A 79 11.08 8.88 2.99
CA VAL A 79 12.14 9.20 2.02
C VAL A 79 13.09 8.02 1.87
N THR A 80 13.53 7.42 2.97
CA THR A 80 14.42 6.25 2.95
C THR A 80 13.79 5.07 2.21
N ALA A 81 12.50 4.82 2.42
CA ALA A 81 11.78 3.76 1.72
C ALA A 81 11.71 4.05 0.21
N LEU A 82 11.30 5.26 -0.18
CA LEU A 82 11.15 5.67 -1.59
C LEU A 82 12.48 5.66 -2.36
N GLU A 83 13.58 6.11 -1.74
CA GLU A 83 14.91 6.15 -2.39
C GLU A 83 15.52 4.75 -2.56
N LYS A 84 15.19 3.82 -1.65
CA LYS A 84 15.69 2.44 -1.69
C LYS A 84 14.76 1.49 -2.44
N SER A 85 13.54 1.91 -2.77
CA SER A 85 12.62 1.13 -3.57
C SER A 85 13.21 0.89 -4.97
N PRO A 86 13.24 -0.37 -5.45
CA PRO A 86 13.62 -0.66 -6.83
C PRO A 86 12.76 0.11 -7.83
N VAL A 87 13.35 0.49 -8.98
CA VAL A 87 12.59 1.05 -10.09
C VAL A 87 11.54 0.02 -10.54
N GLY A 88 10.28 0.43 -10.65
CA GLY A 88 9.17 -0.47 -10.99
C GLY A 88 8.69 -1.33 -9.82
N PHE A 89 9.15 -1.06 -8.59
CA PHE A 89 8.59 -1.71 -7.41
C PHE A 89 7.08 -1.49 -7.33
N SER A 90 6.35 -2.59 -7.20
CA SER A 90 4.92 -2.60 -6.93
C SER A 90 4.68 -3.63 -5.83
N ASN A 91 3.94 -3.22 -4.80
CA ASN A 91 3.43 -4.11 -3.75
C ASN A 91 2.37 -5.09 -4.27
N SER A 92 1.95 -4.91 -5.53
CA SER A 92 0.98 -5.75 -6.21
C SER A 92 1.68 -6.71 -7.17
N THR A 93 2.62 -6.29 -8.02
CA THR A 93 3.30 -7.25 -8.93
C THR A 93 4.64 -6.71 -9.37
N ASN A 94 5.71 -7.44 -9.08
CA ASN A 94 7.07 -7.20 -9.57
C ASN A 94 7.82 -8.54 -9.78
N ASP A 95 9.03 -8.47 -10.35
CA ASP A 95 9.85 -9.64 -10.69
C ASP A 95 10.18 -10.56 -9.50
N TYR A 96 10.08 -10.04 -8.27
CA TYR A 96 10.39 -10.73 -7.03
C TYR A 96 9.16 -11.03 -6.16
N PHE A 97 8.00 -10.44 -6.48
CA PHE A 97 6.78 -10.55 -5.68
C PHE A 97 5.54 -10.33 -6.55
N ASN A 98 4.74 -11.37 -6.75
CA ASN A 98 3.47 -11.29 -7.46
C ASN A 98 2.31 -11.43 -6.49
N ASN A 99 1.77 -10.29 -6.07
CA ASN A 99 0.54 -10.10 -5.32
C ASN A 99 -0.59 -9.59 -6.24
N VAL A 100 -0.66 -10.04 -7.49
CA VAL A 100 -2.00 -10.10 -8.09
C VAL A 100 -2.77 -10.97 -7.12
N SER A 101 -3.67 -10.37 -6.33
CA SER A 101 -4.39 -11.03 -5.27
C SER A 101 -5.34 -12.04 -5.89
N PHE A 102 -4.80 -13.20 -6.26
CA PHE A 102 -5.55 -14.33 -6.80
C PHE A 102 -6.16 -15.06 -5.61
N GLY A 103 -7.48 -15.19 -5.59
CA GLY A 103 -8.17 -15.98 -4.58
C GLY A 103 -7.94 -15.44 -3.16
N SER A 104 -7.61 -16.33 -2.23
CA SER A 104 -7.51 -16.05 -0.80
C SER A 104 -6.10 -15.68 -0.30
N VAL A 105 -5.08 -15.56 -1.16
CA VAL A 105 -3.65 -15.40 -0.79
C VAL A 105 -3.41 -14.39 0.35
N THR A 106 -3.97 -13.18 0.22
CA THR A 106 -3.78 -12.11 1.23
C THR A 106 -4.43 -12.49 2.56
N ALA A 107 -5.62 -13.08 2.53
CA ALA A 107 -6.32 -13.54 3.72
C ALA A 107 -5.61 -14.74 4.37
N ASP A 108 -5.14 -15.70 3.57
CA ASP A 108 -4.42 -16.89 4.05
C ASP A 108 -3.09 -16.52 4.70
N THR A 109 -2.38 -15.56 4.11
CA THR A 109 -1.15 -15.01 4.68
C THR A 109 -1.43 -14.33 6.02
N GLY A 110 -2.48 -13.51 6.10
CA GLY A 110 -2.91 -12.87 7.35
C GLY A 110 -3.30 -13.88 8.44
N ASN A 111 -4.06 -14.92 8.08
CA ASN A 111 -4.47 -15.98 8.99
C ASN A 111 -3.27 -16.78 9.50
N ALA A 112 -2.37 -17.20 8.62
CA ALA A 112 -1.18 -17.97 9.00
C ALA A 112 -0.29 -17.18 9.98
N ILE A 113 -0.08 -15.88 9.74
CA ILE A 113 0.65 -15.00 10.67
C ILE A 113 -0.08 -14.91 12.02
N GLY A 114 -1.40 -14.74 12.01
CA GLY A 114 -2.22 -14.73 13.22
C GLY A 114 -2.08 -16.01 14.05
N GLU A 115 -2.20 -17.18 13.41
CA GLU A 115 -2.05 -18.47 14.08
C GLU A 115 -0.65 -18.71 14.63
N ILE A 116 0.39 -18.24 13.94
CA ILE A 116 1.78 -18.28 14.45
C ILE A 116 1.90 -17.43 15.72
N LEU A 117 1.38 -16.20 15.71
CA LEU A 117 1.45 -15.31 16.87
C LEU A 117 0.67 -15.85 18.08
N MET A 118 -0.40 -16.61 17.83
CA MET A 118 -1.16 -17.30 18.88
C MET A 118 -0.52 -18.62 19.33
N GLY A 119 0.53 -19.11 18.65
CA GLY A 119 1.20 -20.37 18.95
C GLY A 119 0.47 -21.62 18.44
N ASN A 120 -0.53 -21.45 17.59
CA ASN A 120 -1.34 -22.52 17.01
C ASN A 120 -0.74 -23.12 15.73
N MET A 121 0.20 -22.41 15.10
CA MET A 121 0.91 -22.81 13.89
C MET A 121 2.40 -22.52 14.03
N LYS A 122 3.26 -23.40 13.53
CA LYS A 122 4.70 -23.12 13.43
C LYS A 122 5.01 -22.38 12.14
N ALA A 123 6.10 -21.59 12.14
CA ALA A 123 6.50 -20.80 10.97
C ALA A 123 6.73 -21.68 9.72
N GLU A 124 7.24 -22.91 9.91
CA GLU A 124 7.52 -23.84 8.82
C GLU A 124 6.25 -24.41 8.16
N GLU A 125 5.09 -24.30 8.83
CA GLU A 125 3.80 -24.83 8.37
C GLU A 125 3.03 -23.81 7.52
N ALA A 126 3.34 -22.51 7.66
CA ALA A 126 2.62 -21.43 6.99
C ALA A 126 2.80 -21.44 5.48
N GLY A 127 4.03 -21.64 4.99
CA GLY A 127 4.32 -21.70 3.55
C GLY A 127 3.50 -22.79 2.83
N PRO A 128 3.57 -24.05 3.29
CA PRO A 128 2.75 -25.14 2.74
C PRO A 128 1.24 -24.88 2.81
N TYR A 129 0.74 -24.32 3.92
CA TYR A 129 -0.68 -23.97 4.07
C TYR A 129 -1.14 -22.95 3.01
N ILE A 130 -0.40 -21.86 2.84
CA ILE A 130 -0.72 -20.81 1.86
C ILE A 130 -0.67 -21.38 0.44
N GLN A 131 0.37 -22.15 0.11
CA GLN A 131 0.51 -22.73 -1.24
C GLN A 131 -0.65 -23.68 -1.58
N LYS A 132 -1.10 -24.49 -0.61
CA LYS A 132 -2.23 -25.40 -0.81
C LYS A 132 -3.50 -24.64 -1.21
N ASN A 133 -3.83 -23.55 -0.52
CA ASN A 133 -5.05 -22.77 -0.80
C ASN A 133 -4.97 -22.07 -2.17
N ILE A 134 -3.77 -21.63 -2.56
CA ILE A 134 -3.50 -21.08 -3.90
C ILE A 134 -3.78 -22.14 -4.98
N ASP A 135 -3.24 -23.34 -4.80
CA ASP A 135 -3.37 -24.43 -5.76
C ASP A 135 -4.85 -24.83 -5.93
N GLU A 136 -5.61 -24.90 -4.83
CA GLU A 136 -7.06 -25.17 -4.86
C GLU A 136 -7.83 -24.08 -5.62
N TYR A 137 -7.53 -22.81 -5.39
CA TYR A 137 -8.15 -21.70 -6.12
C TYR A 137 -7.84 -21.74 -7.62
N LEU A 138 -6.59 -21.98 -8.00
CA LEU A 138 -6.19 -22.03 -9.41
C LEU A 138 -6.84 -23.22 -10.14
N GLN A 139 -7.02 -24.35 -9.46
CA GLN A 139 -7.77 -25.49 -10.00
C GLN A 139 -9.25 -25.16 -10.21
N SER A 140 -9.86 -24.35 -9.34
CA SER A 140 -11.28 -23.96 -9.46
C SER A 140 -11.56 -22.96 -10.59
N LYS A 141 -10.53 -22.46 -11.28
CA LYS A 141 -10.63 -21.51 -12.40
C LYS A 141 -10.48 -22.17 -13.78
N LYS A 142 -10.18 -23.47 -13.82
CA LYS A 142 -10.18 -24.28 -15.05
C LYS A 142 -11.58 -24.80 -15.34
#